data_AF-A0A354TE88-F1
#
_entry.id   AF-A0A354TE88-F1
#
_cell.length_a   1.000
_cell.length_b   1.000
_cell.length_c   1.000
_cell.angle_alpha   90.00
_cell.angle_beta   90.00
_cell.angle_gamma   90.00
#
_symmetry.space_group_name_H-M   'P 1'
#
loop_
_entity.id
_entity.type
_entity.pdbx_description
1 polymer ?
#
loop_
_entity_poly.entity_id
_entity_poly.type
_entity_poly.pdbx_seq_one_letter_code
_entity_poly.pdbx_strand_id
1 'polypeptide(L)'
;MNRLLCTLLSLWIVLPSTQAQNLLLPTDNRALFEQPDAFFQFVDRDFEGAKTTPWEGGQFGFVRDPRRLGKSIAYARFHEGLDIKPLRRDAQGNPLDEVRAIADGLVAYVTAASNLSNYGRYIVVRHDWGEGSF
;
A
#
# COMPACT_ATOMS: atom_id res chain seq x y z
N MET A 1 32.15 25.54 -60.75
CA MET A 1 32.56 25.05 -59.41
C MET A 1 31.33 25.08 -58.50
N ASN A 2 30.52 24.02 -58.50
CA ASN A 2 29.33 23.93 -57.64
C ASN A 2 29.74 23.33 -56.29
N ARG A 3 29.63 24.12 -55.22
CA ARG A 3 29.80 23.64 -53.85
C ARG A 3 28.49 23.01 -53.38
N LEU A 4 28.47 21.68 -53.26
CA LEU A 4 27.40 20.97 -52.56
C LEU A 4 27.44 21.37 -51.07
N LEU A 5 26.33 21.90 -50.57
CA LEU A 5 26.12 22.14 -49.14
C LEU A 5 25.26 21.00 -48.60
N CYS A 6 25.90 20.02 -47.95
CA CYS A 6 25.23 18.95 -47.23
C CYS A 6 24.68 19.50 -45.91
N THR A 7 23.36 19.73 -45.84
CA THR A 7 22.66 19.98 -44.58
C THR A 7 22.44 18.63 -43.86
N LEU A 8 23.26 18.38 -42.84
CA LEU A 8 23.04 17.27 -41.90
C LEU A 8 21.85 17.64 -40.99
N LEU A 9 20.69 17.04 -41.26
CA LEU A 9 19.52 17.14 -40.40
C LEU A 9 19.70 16.18 -39.22
N SER A 10 20.18 16.68 -38.08
CA SER A 10 20.26 15.91 -36.84
C SER A 10 18.85 15.66 -36.30
N LEU A 11 18.36 14.43 -36.46
CA LEU A 11 17.10 13.97 -35.88
C LEU A 11 17.30 13.78 -34.37
N TRP A 12 16.74 14.69 -33.57
CA TRP A 12 16.71 14.55 -32.12
C TRP A 12 15.64 13.51 -31.77
N ILE A 13 16.08 12.28 -31.46
CA ILE A 13 15.20 11.27 -30.88
C ILE A 13 14.92 11.70 -29.44
N VAL A 14 13.72 12.25 -29.21
CA VAL A 14 13.21 12.45 -27.86
C VAL A 14 12.78 11.09 -27.34
N LEU A 15 13.64 10.44 -26.57
CA LEU A 15 13.24 9.25 -25.81
C LEU A 15 12.28 9.73 -24.71
N PRO A 16 11.08 9.13 -24.58
CA PRO A 16 10.22 9.41 -23.45
C PRO A 16 10.98 9.06 -22.19
N SER A 17 11.24 10.07 -21.35
CA SER A 17 11.79 9.86 -20.03
C SER A 17 10.64 9.39 -19.16
N THR A 18 10.57 8.09 -18.86
CA THR A 18 9.75 7.59 -17.76
C THR A 18 10.33 8.20 -16.49
N GLN A 19 9.70 9.27 -16.01
CA GLN A 19 10.12 9.89 -14.75
C GLN A 19 9.95 8.85 -13.66
N ALA A 20 11.05 8.45 -13.02
CA ALA A 20 10.99 7.54 -11.89
C ALA A 20 10.05 8.14 -10.84
N GLN A 21 9.03 7.38 -10.45
CA GLN A 21 8.13 7.83 -9.40
C GLN A 21 8.91 7.80 -8.08
N ASN A 22 9.06 8.97 -7.45
CA ASN A 22 9.71 9.11 -6.16
C ASN A 22 8.78 8.61 -5.04
N LEU A 23 8.55 7.30 -5.03
CA LEU A 23 7.69 6.65 -4.04
C LEU A 23 8.41 6.50 -2.70
N LEU A 24 7.70 6.81 -1.63
CA LEU A 24 8.14 6.61 -0.24
C LEU A 24 7.24 5.58 0.45
N LEU A 25 7.76 4.95 1.51
CA LEU A 25 6.90 4.16 2.39
C LEU A 25 6.01 5.10 3.22
N PRO A 26 4.74 4.73 3.48
CA PRO A 26 3.76 5.59 4.15
C PRO A 26 3.98 5.72 5.67
N THR A 27 4.94 4.98 6.23
CA THR A 27 5.41 5.06 7.63
C THR A 27 6.93 4.85 7.68
N ASP A 28 7.54 5.06 8.84
CA ASP A 28 8.98 4.83 9.06
C ASP A 28 9.36 3.34 9.12
N ASN A 29 8.40 2.43 9.16
CA ASN A 29 8.69 1.00 9.16
C ASN A 29 9.20 0.56 7.77
N ARG A 30 10.51 0.30 7.68
CA ARG A 30 11.19 -0.13 6.44
C ARG A 30 11.35 -1.65 6.33
N ALA A 31 10.84 -2.41 7.29
CA ALA A 31 11.12 -3.85 7.38
C ALA A 31 10.58 -4.66 6.19
N LEU A 32 9.73 -4.08 5.32
CA LEU A 32 9.21 -4.75 4.12
C LEU A 32 10.30 -5.37 3.24
N PHE A 33 11.47 -4.74 3.17
CA PHE A 33 12.55 -5.14 2.26
C PHE A 33 13.47 -6.24 2.81
N GLU A 34 13.44 -6.49 4.12
CA GLU A 34 14.43 -7.34 4.80
C GLU A 34 13.77 -8.34 5.75
N GLN A 35 12.73 -7.93 6.46
CA GLN A 35 12.07 -8.68 7.52
C GLN A 35 10.55 -8.45 7.50
N PRO A 36 9.81 -9.10 6.58
CA PRO A 36 8.38 -8.82 6.38
C PRO A 36 7.51 -9.10 7.62
N ASP A 37 7.89 -10.04 8.48
CA ASP A 37 7.24 -10.32 9.77
C ASP A 37 7.35 -9.19 10.79
N ALA A 38 8.33 -8.28 10.61
CA ALA A 38 8.43 -7.03 11.35
C ALA A 38 7.72 -5.85 10.66
N PHE A 39 7.31 -6.00 9.40
CA PHE A 39 6.59 -4.98 8.64
C PHE A 39 5.07 -5.09 8.77
N PHE A 40 4.51 -6.28 8.60
CA PHE A 40 3.05 -6.44 8.60
C PHE A 40 2.50 -6.52 10.03
N GLN A 41 1.37 -5.84 10.26
CA GLN A 41 0.63 -5.96 11.49
C GLN A 41 -0.07 -7.32 11.53
N PHE A 42 0.17 -8.08 12.60
CA PHE A 42 -0.50 -9.36 12.79
C PHE A 42 -2.00 -9.18 13.01
N VAL A 43 -2.75 -10.22 12.69
CA VAL A 43 -4.18 -10.33 13.00
C VAL A 43 -4.39 -11.34 14.11
N ASP A 44 -5.27 -11.03 15.06
CA ASP A 44 -5.72 -12.03 16.02
C ASP A 44 -6.60 -13.06 15.31
N ARG A 45 -6.24 -14.33 15.42
CA ARG A 45 -7.03 -15.46 14.92
C ARG A 45 -7.40 -16.35 16.08
N ASP A 46 -8.70 -16.56 16.24
CA ASP A 46 -9.29 -17.56 17.12
C ASP A 46 -10.09 -18.55 16.27
N PHE A 47 -9.66 -19.81 16.25
CA PHE A 47 -10.36 -20.87 15.53
C PHE A 47 -10.22 -22.18 16.28
N GLU A 48 -11.36 -22.79 16.62
CA GLU A 48 -11.44 -24.10 17.29
C GLU A 48 -10.58 -24.20 18.57
N GLY A 49 -10.56 -23.13 19.35
CA GLY A 49 -9.84 -23.06 20.62
C GLY A 49 -8.35 -22.71 20.48
N ALA A 50 -7.82 -22.62 19.26
CA ALA A 50 -6.47 -22.15 19.00
C ALA A 50 -6.45 -20.63 18.77
N LYS A 51 -5.72 -19.91 19.63
CA LYS A 51 -5.43 -18.48 19.48
C LYS A 51 -4.03 -18.30 18.90
N THR A 52 -3.92 -17.54 17.82
CA THR A 52 -2.66 -17.29 17.11
C THR A 52 -2.63 -15.87 16.53
N THR A 53 -1.44 -15.36 16.23
CA THR A 53 -1.21 -14.01 15.69
C THR A 53 -0.36 -14.04 14.41
N PRO A 54 -0.85 -14.63 13.30
CA PRO A 54 -0.10 -14.65 12.05
C PRO A 54 0.17 -13.23 11.54
N TRP A 55 1.43 -12.95 11.23
CA TRP A 55 1.87 -11.65 10.69
C TRP A 55 1.45 -11.50 9.22
N GLU A 56 1.32 -12.61 8.50
CA GLU A 56 0.85 -12.67 7.10
C GLU A 56 -0.56 -12.09 6.96
N GLY A 57 -1.31 -12.00 8.06
CA GLY A 57 -2.63 -11.41 8.10
C GLY A 57 -2.72 -9.97 7.63
N GLY A 58 -1.61 -9.21 7.75
CA GLY A 58 -1.53 -7.83 7.29
C GLY A 58 -1.24 -7.68 5.79
N GLN A 59 -1.04 -8.76 5.04
CA GLN A 59 -0.77 -8.69 3.60
C GLN A 59 -2.04 -8.48 2.79
N PHE A 60 -1.91 -7.79 1.65
CA PHE A 60 -2.94 -7.80 0.62
C PHE A 60 -3.21 -9.22 0.16
N GLY A 61 -4.49 -9.55 -0.03
CA GLY A 61 -4.89 -10.87 -0.48
C GLY A 61 -5.05 -11.91 0.61
N PHE A 62 -4.76 -11.58 1.87
CA PHE A 62 -4.96 -12.52 2.96
C PHE A 62 -6.44 -12.87 3.14
N VAL A 63 -6.74 -14.17 3.25
CA VAL A 63 -8.09 -14.67 3.54
C VAL A 63 -8.19 -15.11 5.00
N ARG A 64 -9.23 -14.65 5.70
CA ARG A 64 -9.40 -14.85 7.15
C ARG A 64 -10.83 -15.27 7.52
N ASP A 65 -11.04 -15.42 8.82
CA ASP A 65 -12.27 -15.98 9.41
C ASP A 65 -12.56 -17.40 8.93
N PRO A 66 -11.74 -18.38 9.35
CA PRO A 66 -12.01 -19.78 9.05
C PRO A 66 -13.37 -20.20 9.62
N ARG A 67 -14.16 -20.88 8.78
CA ARG A 67 -15.45 -21.49 9.10
C ARG A 67 -15.41 -22.96 8.74
N ARG A 68 -15.77 -23.83 9.69
CA ARG A 68 -15.88 -25.28 9.47
C ARG A 68 -17.12 -25.57 8.63
N LEU A 69 -16.94 -26.19 7.47
CA LEU A 69 -18.00 -26.66 6.58
C LEU A 69 -17.84 -28.16 6.38
N GLY A 70 -18.47 -28.95 7.27
CA GLY A 70 -18.28 -30.39 7.31
C GLY A 70 -16.81 -30.75 7.56
N LYS A 71 -16.16 -31.39 6.59
CA LYS A 71 -14.74 -31.76 6.66
C LYS A 71 -13.79 -30.67 6.15
N SER A 72 -14.31 -29.60 5.54
CA SER A 72 -13.52 -28.53 4.92
C SER A 72 -13.52 -27.26 5.78
N ILE A 73 -12.56 -26.36 5.51
CA ILE A 73 -12.51 -25.00 6.05
C ILE A 73 -12.72 -24.04 4.89
N ALA A 74 -13.61 -23.06 5.05
CA ALA A 74 -13.74 -21.92 4.16
C ALA A 74 -13.35 -20.63 4.90
N TYR A 75 -12.89 -19.63 4.18
CA TYR A 75 -12.52 -18.32 4.72
C TYR A 75 -13.53 -17.28 4.23
N ALA A 76 -14.07 -16.49 5.15
CA ALA A 76 -15.21 -15.61 4.87
C ALA A 76 -14.82 -14.16 4.55
N ARG A 77 -13.56 -13.77 4.72
CA ARG A 77 -13.11 -12.39 4.51
C ARG A 77 -11.80 -12.35 3.71
N PHE A 78 -11.71 -11.39 2.80
CA PHE A 78 -10.53 -11.06 2.01
C PHE A 78 -9.96 -9.71 2.47
N HIS A 79 -8.64 -9.58 2.48
CA HIS A 79 -7.96 -8.34 2.83
C HIS A 79 -7.66 -7.51 1.58
N GLU A 80 -8.44 -6.44 1.38
CA GLU A 80 -8.34 -5.52 0.23
C GLU A 80 -7.18 -4.51 0.36
N GLY A 81 -6.56 -4.42 1.54
CA GLY A 81 -5.49 -3.48 1.85
C GLY A 81 -4.24 -4.18 2.37
N LEU A 82 -3.37 -3.39 3.00
CA LEU A 82 -2.21 -3.88 3.73
C LEU A 82 -2.14 -3.17 5.08
N ASP A 83 -1.81 -3.91 6.13
CA ASP A 83 -1.71 -3.39 7.49
C ASP A 83 -0.24 -3.31 7.90
N ILE A 84 0.26 -2.10 8.13
CA ILE A 84 1.65 -1.86 8.53
C ILE A 84 1.75 -1.86 10.06
N LYS A 85 2.70 -2.63 10.60
CA LYS A 85 3.01 -2.69 12.01
C LYS A 85 3.64 -1.36 12.45
N PRO A 86 3.07 -0.66 13.44
CA PRO A 86 3.67 0.56 13.97
C PRO A 86 4.96 0.24 14.73
N LEU A 87 5.95 1.12 14.61
CA LEU A 87 7.22 1.05 15.33
C LEU A 87 7.06 1.53 16.78
N ARG A 88 6.13 2.45 17.05
CA ARG A 88 5.93 3.04 18.37
C ARG A 88 4.48 2.99 18.79
N ARG A 89 4.27 2.77 20.09
CA ARG A 89 2.97 2.83 20.75
C ARG A 89 3.06 3.61 22.06
N ASP A 90 1.97 4.27 22.43
CA ASP A 90 1.84 4.86 23.77
C ASP A 90 1.55 3.78 24.85
N ALA A 91 1.37 4.22 26.10
CA ALA A 91 1.09 3.33 27.23
C ALA A 91 -0.27 2.60 27.12
N GLN A 92 -1.19 3.12 26.30
CA GLN A 92 -2.50 2.53 26.01
C GLN A 92 -2.45 1.60 24.79
N GLY A 93 -1.30 1.51 24.11
CA GLY A 93 -1.11 0.71 22.92
C GLY A 93 -1.49 1.40 21.61
N ASN A 94 -1.82 2.69 21.60
CA ASN A 94 -2.16 3.40 20.37
C ASN A 94 -0.90 3.63 19.52
N PRO A 95 -0.95 3.46 18.19
CA PRO A 95 0.18 3.75 17.32
C PRO A 95 0.54 5.24 17.34
N LEU A 96 1.84 5.54 17.37
CA LEU A 96 2.40 6.90 17.39
C LEU A 96 3.19 7.24 16.12
N ASP A 97 3.14 6.36 15.12
CA ASP A 97 3.86 6.53 13.88
C ASP A 97 3.22 7.66 13.05
N GLU A 98 4.07 8.48 12.42
CA GLU A 98 3.60 9.44 11.43
C GLU A 98 3.17 8.68 10.17
N VAL A 99 1.99 9.02 9.64
CA VAL A 99 1.48 8.51 8.37
C VAL A 99 1.60 9.60 7.32
N ARG A 100 2.22 9.25 6.19
CA ARG A 100 2.48 10.17 5.07
C ARG A 100 1.98 9.59 3.75
N ALA A 101 1.70 10.47 2.80
CA ALA A 101 1.42 10.07 1.43
C ALA A 101 2.68 9.43 0.80
N ILE A 102 2.48 8.42 -0.05
CA ILE A 102 3.58 7.72 -0.73
C ILE A 102 4.20 8.56 -1.85
N ALA A 103 3.50 9.59 -2.32
CA ALA A 103 3.90 10.53 -3.37
C ALA A 103 3.05 11.81 -3.28
N ASP A 104 3.38 12.82 -4.09
CA ASP A 104 2.55 14.00 -4.28
C ASP A 104 1.17 13.61 -4.83
N GLY A 105 0.11 14.28 -4.38
CA GLY A 105 -1.25 13.97 -4.82
C GLY A 105 -2.30 14.93 -4.28
N LEU A 106 -3.53 14.75 -4.75
CA LEU A 106 -4.71 15.50 -4.32
C LEU A 106 -5.45 14.69 -3.26
N VAL A 107 -5.73 15.29 -2.10
CA VAL A 107 -6.69 14.72 -1.15
C VAL A 107 -8.08 14.77 -1.76
N ALA A 108 -8.56 13.61 -2.21
CA ALA A 108 -9.84 13.48 -2.89
C ALA A 108 -11.01 13.31 -1.90
N TYR A 109 -10.72 12.75 -0.72
CA TYR A 109 -11.73 12.51 0.31
C TYR A 109 -11.10 12.45 1.70
N VAL A 110 -11.82 12.92 2.71
CA VAL A 110 -11.46 12.80 4.13
C VAL A 110 -12.71 12.40 4.90
N THR A 111 -12.60 11.37 5.75
CA THR A 111 -13.57 11.13 6.82
C THR A 111 -12.90 11.18 8.18
N ALA A 112 -13.36 12.11 9.02
CA ALA A 112 -12.97 12.19 10.42
C ALA A 112 -13.87 11.33 11.34
N ALA A 113 -15.02 10.86 10.83
CA ALA A 113 -15.94 10.01 11.57
C ALA A 113 -15.60 8.54 11.32
N SER A 114 -15.42 7.78 12.39
CA SER A 114 -15.01 6.37 12.34
C SER A 114 -16.14 5.38 12.07
N ASN A 115 -17.39 5.84 12.03
CA ASN A 115 -18.59 5.00 11.93
C ASN A 115 -19.29 5.09 10.57
N LEU A 116 -18.73 5.84 9.61
CA LEU A 116 -19.33 6.03 8.28
C LEU A 116 -18.96 4.92 7.29
N SER A 117 -17.99 4.06 7.63
CA SER A 117 -17.56 2.92 6.80
C SER A 117 -16.90 1.84 7.66
N ASN A 118 -16.53 0.72 7.04
CA ASN A 118 -15.68 -0.31 7.63
C ASN A 118 -14.19 0.09 7.75
N TYR A 119 -13.77 1.22 7.16
CA TYR A 119 -12.38 1.71 7.18
C TYR A 119 -12.07 2.67 8.34
N GLY A 120 -13.07 2.99 9.18
CA GLY A 120 -12.85 3.95 10.26
C GLY A 120 -12.61 5.36 9.74
N ARG A 121 -11.62 6.05 10.32
CA ARG A 121 -11.16 7.36 9.83
C ARG A 121 -10.14 7.13 8.72
N TYR A 122 -10.33 7.74 7.56
CA TYR A 122 -9.42 7.55 6.44
C TYR A 122 -9.35 8.78 5.54
N ILE A 123 -8.29 8.82 4.74
CA ILE A 123 -8.03 9.82 3.71
C ILE A 123 -7.81 9.07 2.41
N VAL A 124 -8.37 9.59 1.31
CA VAL A 124 -8.08 9.10 -0.05
C VAL A 124 -7.25 10.15 -0.75
N VAL A 125 -6.06 9.75 -1.22
CA VAL A 125 -5.16 10.59 -2.01
C VAL A 125 -5.13 10.06 -3.43
N ARG A 126 -5.45 10.92 -4.40
CA ARG A 126 -5.35 10.64 -5.82
C ARG A 126 -3.98 11.10 -6.31
N HIS A 127 -3.22 10.18 -6.88
CA HIS A 127 -1.96 10.47 -7.55
C HIS A 127 -2.20 10.50 -9.07
N ASP A 128 -1.66 11.51 -9.75
CA ASP A 128 -1.68 11.58 -11.21
C ASP A 128 -0.30 11.21 -11.74
N TRP A 129 -0.24 10.08 -12.42
CA TRP A 129 1.00 9.53 -12.96
C TRP A 129 1.03 9.58 -14.49
N GLY A 130 0.07 10.25 -15.13
CA GLY A 130 -0.02 10.35 -16.59
C GLY A 130 -0.39 9.04 -17.30
N GLU A 131 -0.80 8.01 -16.56
CA GLU A 131 -1.23 6.72 -17.10
C GLU A 131 -2.72 6.47 -16.81
N GLY A 132 -3.47 6.13 -17.86
CA GLY A 132 -4.90 5.79 -17.79
C GLY A 132 -5.84 7.00 -17.79
N SER A 133 -7.07 6.78 -18.23
CA SER A 133 -8.18 7.72 -18.06
C SER A 133 -8.88 7.42 -16.74
N PHE A 134 -8.86 8.36 -15.80
CA PHE A 134 -9.68 8.33 -14.60
C PHE A 134 -10.99 9.07 -14.84
#